data_AF-A0ABD1T678-F1
#
_entry.id   AF-A0ABD1T678-F1
#
_cell.length_a   1.000
_cell.length_b   1.000
_cell.length_c   1.000
_cell.angle_alpha   90.00
_cell.angle_beta   90.00
_cell.angle_gamma   90.00
#
_symmetry.space_group_name_H-M   'P 1'
#
loop_
_entity.id
_entity.type
_entity.pdbx_description
1 polymer ?
#
loop_
_entity_poly.entity_id
_entity_poly.type
_entity_poly.pdbx_seq_one_letter_code
_entity_poly.pdbx_strand_id
1 'polypeptide(L)'
;MQKTADHRKMDHPYIPRDLKLPGYVPVFLSQLTILSVYGISSLLGKNTTKVIQGMREGILVSVTVEGITSVLEGPACLLAVFAIATKKLYRYTLQLAISLGQLYGTFGYFITSYLEGYNFAASMYYYYAYYITANGFWIVIPTIIIIYCWKKISTALQVQEQKKTKLR
;
A
#
# COMPACT_ATOMS: atom_id res chain seq x y z
N MET A 1 -6.52 22.85 -41.50
CA MET A 1 -7.06 23.80 -40.51
C MET A 1 -6.86 23.20 -39.13
N GLN A 2 -5.85 23.68 -38.39
CA GLN A 2 -5.47 23.23 -37.05
C GLN A 2 -6.61 23.60 -36.08
N LYS A 3 -7.27 22.59 -35.49
CA LYS A 3 -8.32 22.79 -34.48
C LYS A 3 -7.64 23.41 -33.26
N THR A 4 -7.90 24.68 -33.00
CA THR A 4 -7.40 25.43 -31.84
C THR A 4 -7.75 24.66 -30.57
N ALA A 5 -6.73 24.24 -29.82
CA ALA A 5 -6.90 23.62 -28.53
C ALA A 5 -7.57 24.65 -27.62
N ASP A 6 -8.82 24.38 -27.29
CA ASP A 6 -9.64 25.16 -26.37
C ASP A 6 -8.97 25.20 -24.99
N HIS A 7 -8.29 26.30 -24.68
CA HIS A 7 -7.63 26.55 -23.40
C HIS A 7 -8.61 26.95 -22.29
N ARG A 8 -9.86 26.44 -22.31
CA ARG A 8 -10.77 26.57 -21.17
C ARG A 8 -10.15 25.87 -19.95
N LYS A 9 -9.74 26.66 -18.96
CA LYS A 9 -9.46 26.16 -17.60
C LYS A 9 -10.74 25.47 -17.13
N MET A 10 -10.73 24.15 -17.07
CA MET A 10 -11.84 23.40 -16.50
C MET A 10 -11.63 23.34 -14.99
N ASP A 11 -12.63 23.79 -14.23
CA ASP A 11 -12.60 23.68 -12.78
C ASP A 11 -12.56 22.20 -12.38
N HIS A 12 -11.60 21.85 -11.55
CA HIS A 12 -11.46 20.50 -11.01
C HIS A 12 -11.56 20.54 -9.48
N PRO A 13 -12.04 19.47 -8.84
CA PRO A 13 -12.23 19.42 -7.39
C PRO A 13 -10.92 19.28 -6.61
N TYR A 14 -9.79 19.02 -7.28
CA TYR A 14 -8.49 18.83 -6.64
C TYR A 14 -7.86 20.13 -6.19
N ILE A 15 -7.03 20.03 -5.15
CA ILE A 15 -6.19 21.11 -4.62
C ILE A 15 -4.75 20.78 -5.03
N PRO A 16 -3.94 21.77 -5.47
CA PRO A 16 -4.26 23.20 -5.58
C PRO A 16 -5.14 23.52 -6.79
N ARG A 17 -6.10 24.46 -6.63
CA ARG A 17 -7.18 24.72 -7.63
C ARG A 17 -6.70 25.35 -8.94
N ASP A 18 -5.46 25.86 -8.95
CA ASP A 18 -4.80 26.45 -10.11
C ASP A 18 -4.03 25.41 -10.95
N LEU A 19 -4.02 24.15 -10.53
CA LEU A 19 -3.39 23.06 -11.26
C LEU A 19 -4.04 22.90 -12.65
N LYS A 20 -3.22 22.88 -13.70
CA LYS A 20 -3.73 22.69 -15.08
C LYS A 20 -3.76 21.21 -15.40
N LEU A 21 -4.95 20.63 -15.48
CA LEU A 21 -5.18 19.23 -15.87
C LEU A 21 -5.69 19.16 -17.32
N PRO A 22 -4.81 19.19 -18.34
CA PRO A 22 -5.24 19.08 -19.73
C PRO A 22 -5.91 17.73 -19.97
N GLY A 23 -7.16 17.74 -20.42
CA GLY A 23 -7.94 16.51 -20.67
C GLY A 23 -8.65 15.95 -19.44
N TYR A 24 -8.83 16.73 -18.37
CA TYR A 24 -9.66 16.33 -17.24
C TYR A 24 -11.10 16.04 -17.67
N VAL A 25 -11.57 14.82 -17.41
CA VAL A 25 -12.97 14.40 -17.58
C VAL A 25 -13.52 14.06 -16.20
N PRO A 26 -14.58 14.73 -15.71
CA PRO A 26 -15.14 14.45 -14.40
C PRO A 26 -15.73 13.04 -14.34
N VAL A 27 -15.61 12.37 -13.19
CA VAL A 27 -16.19 11.05 -13.00
C VAL A 27 -17.71 11.18 -12.92
N PHE A 28 -18.43 10.51 -13.83
CA PHE A 28 -19.90 10.49 -13.84
C PHE A 28 -20.48 9.32 -13.02
N LEU A 29 -19.61 8.42 -12.54
CA LEU A 29 -19.98 7.24 -11.78
C LEU A 29 -20.14 7.57 -10.30
N SER A 30 -21.16 6.99 -9.66
CA SER A 30 -21.34 7.11 -8.21
C SER A 30 -20.24 6.35 -7.45
N GLN A 31 -19.85 6.84 -6.26
CA GLN A 31 -18.85 6.17 -5.41
C GLN A 31 -19.22 4.71 -5.10
N LEU A 32 -20.51 4.43 -4.91
CA LEU A 32 -21.03 3.08 -4.71
C LEU A 32 -20.80 2.18 -5.92
N THR A 33 -21.00 2.70 -7.13
CA THR A 33 -20.76 1.94 -8.37
C THR A 33 -19.28 1.60 -8.52
N ILE A 34 -18.39 2.53 -8.20
CA ILE A 34 -16.94 2.31 -8.21
C ILE A 34 -16.57 1.22 -7.20
N LEU A 35 -17.08 1.32 -5.97
CA LEU A 35 -16.84 0.34 -4.91
C LEU A 35 -17.40 -1.04 -5.26
N SER A 36 -18.59 -1.11 -5.86
CA SER A 36 -19.20 -2.38 -6.27
C SER A 36 -18.42 -3.03 -7.41
N VAL A 37 -18.00 -2.26 -8.42
CA VAL A 37 -17.21 -2.78 -9.54
C VAL A 37 -15.84 -3.26 -9.05
N TYR A 38 -15.18 -2.50 -8.16
CA TYR A 38 -13.92 -2.92 -7.56
C TYR A 38 -14.06 -4.18 -6.71
N GLY A 39 -15.11 -4.27 -5.88
CA GLY A 39 -15.39 -5.45 -5.06
C GLY A 39 -15.65 -6.70 -5.91
N ILE A 40 -16.47 -6.58 -6.96
CA ILE A 40 -16.78 -7.66 -7.89
C ILE A 40 -15.52 -8.09 -8.67
N SER A 41 -14.72 -7.12 -9.13
CA SER A 41 -13.49 -7.40 -9.89
C SER A 41 -12.42 -8.07 -9.03
N SER A 42 -12.29 -7.67 -7.77
CA SER A 42 -11.37 -8.30 -6.80
C SER A 42 -11.77 -9.74 -6.48
N LEU A 43 -13.06 -10.06 -6.48
CA LEU A 43 -13.57 -11.43 -6.30
C LEU A 43 -13.37 -12.31 -7.55
N LEU A 44 -13.32 -11.69 -8.74
CA LEU A 44 -13.07 -12.36 -10.02
C LEU A 44 -11.57 -12.45 -10.38
N GLY A 45 -10.68 -12.13 -9.44
CA GLY A 45 -9.24 -11.96 -9.62
C GLY A 45 -8.47 -13.22 -10.05
N LYS A 46 -8.60 -13.62 -11.32
CA LYS A 46 -7.72 -14.60 -11.96
C LYS A 46 -6.97 -14.08 -13.19
N ASN A 47 -7.13 -12.84 -13.68
CA ASN A 47 -6.36 -12.37 -14.84
C ASN A 47 -6.33 -10.83 -14.97
N THR A 48 -5.37 -10.13 -14.34
CA THR A 48 -5.17 -8.69 -14.59
C THR A 48 -3.70 -8.29 -14.55
N THR A 49 -2.90 -8.80 -15.49
CA THR A 49 -1.50 -8.38 -15.70
C THR A 49 -1.34 -7.38 -16.86
N LYS A 50 -2.40 -7.03 -17.58
CA LYS A 50 -2.30 -6.24 -18.83
C LYS A 50 -2.71 -4.76 -18.75
N VAL A 51 -3.10 -4.27 -17.58
CA VAL A 51 -3.62 -2.88 -17.43
C VAL A 51 -2.54 -1.86 -17.02
N ILE A 52 -1.36 -2.32 -16.57
CA ILE A 52 -0.35 -1.44 -15.94
C ILE A 52 0.62 -0.78 -16.96
N GLN A 53 0.63 -1.20 -18.23
CA GLN A 53 1.63 -0.74 -19.23
C GLN A 53 1.45 0.71 -19.73
N GLY A 54 0.57 1.52 -19.15
CA GLY A 54 0.05 2.74 -19.80
C GLY A 54 0.22 4.10 -19.12
N MET A 55 0.94 4.28 -17.99
CA MET A 55 0.88 5.55 -17.25
C MET A 55 2.21 6.31 -17.10
N ARG A 56 2.12 7.63 -17.29
CA ARG A 56 3.13 8.62 -17.67
C ARG A 56 3.96 9.17 -16.48
N GLU A 57 5.24 9.42 -16.75
CA GLU A 57 6.39 10.02 -16.02
C GLU A 57 6.26 10.68 -14.62
N GLY A 58 5.12 11.23 -14.19
CA GLY A 58 4.95 11.77 -12.82
C GLY A 58 4.42 10.73 -11.81
N ILE A 59 3.74 9.72 -12.33
CA ILE A 59 3.22 8.55 -11.61
C ILE A 59 4.34 7.54 -11.34
N LEU A 60 5.49 7.66 -12.02
CA LEU A 60 6.56 6.66 -12.02
C LEU A 60 7.12 6.36 -10.64
N VAL A 61 7.37 7.34 -9.77
CA VAL A 61 7.95 7.02 -8.44
C VAL A 61 6.94 6.29 -7.56
N SER A 62 5.69 6.77 -7.50
CA SER A 62 4.63 6.10 -6.74
C SER A 62 4.34 4.70 -7.28
N VAL A 63 4.16 4.56 -8.60
CA VAL A 63 3.84 3.27 -9.24
C VAL A 63 5.05 2.35 -9.33
N THR A 64 6.28 2.87 -9.30
CA THR A 64 7.49 2.03 -9.20
C THR A 64 7.64 1.50 -7.78
N VAL A 65 7.42 2.33 -6.75
CA VAL A 65 7.44 1.87 -5.36
C VAL A 65 6.30 0.87 -5.12
N GLU A 66 5.06 1.21 -5.48
CA GLU A 66 3.91 0.29 -5.39
C GLU A 66 4.09 -0.97 -6.25
N GLY A 67 4.71 -0.83 -7.42
CA GLY A 67 5.06 -1.93 -8.31
C GLY A 67 6.06 -2.89 -7.67
N ILE A 68 7.15 -2.37 -7.10
CA ILE A 68 8.15 -3.17 -6.38
C ILE A 68 7.52 -3.83 -5.16
N THR A 69 6.71 -3.11 -4.38
CA THR A 69 6.00 -3.67 -3.24
C THR A 69 5.05 -4.80 -3.68
N SER A 70 4.32 -4.63 -4.78
CA SER A 70 3.41 -5.68 -5.29
C SER A 70 4.15 -6.93 -5.79
N VAL A 71 5.31 -6.77 -6.42
CA VAL A 71 6.11 -7.88 -6.97
C VAL A 71 6.94 -8.59 -5.90
N LEU A 72 7.35 -7.91 -4.84
CA LEU A 72 8.14 -8.52 -3.77
C LEU A 72 7.28 -8.95 -2.58
N GLU A 73 6.43 -8.06 -2.05
CA GLU A 73 5.62 -8.36 -0.88
C GLU A 73 4.41 -9.25 -1.21
N GLY A 74 3.83 -9.13 -2.41
CA GLY A 74 2.73 -10.01 -2.83
C GLY A 74 3.12 -11.49 -2.77
N PRO A 75 4.17 -11.93 -3.48
CA PRO A 75 4.69 -13.30 -3.38
C PRO A 75 5.22 -13.65 -1.98
N ALA A 76 5.84 -12.71 -1.27
CA ALA A 76 6.30 -12.96 0.10
C ALA A 76 5.14 -13.24 1.07
N CYS A 77 4.01 -12.53 0.93
CA CYS A 77 2.79 -12.78 1.69
C CYS A 77 2.22 -14.18 1.42
N LEU A 78 2.19 -14.61 0.15
CA LEU A 78 1.78 -15.97 -0.20
C LEU A 78 2.74 -17.02 0.40
N LEU A 79 4.04 -16.76 0.34
CA LEU A 79 5.05 -17.62 0.95
C LEU A 79 4.89 -17.67 2.49
N ALA A 80 4.54 -16.55 3.13
CA ALA A 80 4.27 -16.50 4.56
C ALA A 80 3.05 -17.35 4.93
N VAL A 81 1.95 -17.26 4.18
CA VAL A 81 0.78 -18.12 4.37
C VAL A 81 1.15 -19.60 4.21
N PHE A 82 1.90 -19.93 3.16
CA PHE A 82 2.39 -21.30 2.93
C PHE A 82 3.27 -21.78 4.10
N ALA A 83 4.19 -20.94 4.59
CA ALA A 83 5.07 -21.27 5.72
C ALA A 83 4.31 -21.45 7.03
N ILE A 84 3.24 -20.69 7.26
CA ILE A 84 2.33 -20.85 8.40
C ILE A 84 1.59 -22.18 8.29
N ALA A 85 0.99 -22.48 7.12
CA ALA A 85 0.24 -23.70 6.86
C ALA A 85 1.11 -24.96 7.01
N THR A 86 2.35 -24.91 6.52
CA THR A 86 3.32 -26.01 6.62
C THR A 86 4.14 -26.00 7.92
N LYS A 87 3.80 -25.11 8.87
CA LYS A 87 4.44 -24.96 10.19
C LYS A 87 5.96 -24.85 10.14
N LYS A 88 6.52 -24.18 9.12
CA LYS A 88 7.97 -24.02 8.95
C LYS A 88 8.56 -23.08 10.00
N LEU A 89 9.82 -23.32 10.37
CA LEU A 89 10.54 -22.54 11.38
C LEU A 89 10.71 -21.06 10.99
N TYR A 90 10.90 -20.77 9.69
CA TYR A 90 11.11 -19.41 9.18
C TYR A 90 9.82 -18.59 9.07
N ARG A 91 8.64 -19.13 9.41
CA ARG A 91 7.34 -18.43 9.29
C ARG A 91 7.30 -17.11 10.05
N TYR A 92 7.95 -17.05 11.21
CA TYR A 92 7.97 -15.84 12.05
C TYR A 92 8.96 -14.80 11.53
N THR A 93 10.12 -15.25 11.04
CA THR A 93 11.11 -14.38 10.39
C THR A 93 10.54 -13.75 9.13
N LEU A 94 9.80 -14.52 8.33
CA LEU A 94 9.18 -14.03 7.09
C LEU A 94 8.05 -13.03 7.38
N GLN A 95 7.17 -13.33 8.35
CA GLN A 95 6.13 -12.37 8.78
C GLN A 95 6.72 -11.07 9.32
N LEU A 96 7.83 -11.15 10.06
CA LEU A 96 8.53 -9.98 10.59
C LEU A 96 9.16 -9.14 9.47
N ALA A 97 9.81 -9.77 8.49
CA ALA A 97 10.38 -9.07 7.33
C ALA A 97 9.32 -8.34 6.50
N ILE A 98 8.20 -9.02 6.20
CA ILE A 98 7.08 -8.43 5.45
C ILE A 98 6.46 -7.26 6.22
N SER A 99 6.23 -7.44 7.52
CA SER A 99 5.62 -6.39 8.34
C SER A 99 6.50 -5.16 8.46
N LEU A 100 7.83 -5.33 8.49
CA LEU A 100 8.78 -4.21 8.47
C LEU A 100 8.78 -3.48 7.13
N GLY A 101 8.68 -4.21 6.01
CA GLY A 101 8.54 -3.61 4.67
C GLY A 101 7.28 -2.74 4.55
N GLN A 102 6.14 -3.27 5.01
CA GLN A 102 4.86 -2.56 5.05
C GLN A 102 4.91 -1.30 5.92
N LEU A 103 5.54 -1.37 7.10
CA LEU A 103 5.73 -0.17 7.94
C LEU A 103 6.63 0.86 7.27
N TYR A 104 7.74 0.43 6.65
CA TYR A 104 8.66 1.33 5.97
C TYR A 104 7.96 2.08 4.84
N GLY A 105 7.22 1.37 3.98
CA GLY A 105 6.44 1.98 2.90
C GLY A 105 5.37 2.96 3.43
N THR A 106 4.66 2.56 4.49
CA THR A 106 3.61 3.39 5.09
C THR A 106 4.18 4.66 5.75
N PHE A 107 5.31 4.55 6.45
CA PHE A 107 5.99 5.74 7.00
C PHE A 107 6.50 6.67 5.89
N GLY A 108 7.09 6.11 4.83
CA GLY A 108 7.49 6.89 3.67
C GLY A 108 6.31 7.66 3.06
N TYR A 109 5.16 7.01 2.91
CA TYR A 109 3.92 7.63 2.44
C TYR A 109 3.47 8.82 3.32
N PHE A 110 3.45 8.64 4.64
CA PHE A 110 3.07 9.71 5.57
C PHE A 110 4.09 10.87 5.60
N ILE A 111 5.38 10.58 5.51
CA ILE A 111 6.45 11.58 5.51
C ILE A 111 6.41 12.41 4.22
N THR A 112 6.29 11.79 3.05
CA THR A 112 6.20 12.51 1.77
C THR A 112 5.03 13.48 1.78
N SER A 113 3.88 13.02 2.26
CA SER A 113 2.68 13.84 2.39
C SER A 113 2.81 15.00 3.40
N TYR A 114 3.58 14.80 4.48
CA TYR A 114 3.92 15.86 5.43
C TYR A 114 4.82 16.92 4.79
N LEU A 115 5.83 16.49 4.03
CA LEU A 115 6.75 17.38 3.33
C LEU A 115 6.06 18.17 2.20
N GLU A 116 5.07 17.58 1.54
CA GLU A 116 4.25 18.24 0.51
C GLU A 116 3.13 19.15 1.09
N GLY A 117 3.04 19.26 2.41
CA GLY A 117 2.23 20.28 3.09
C GLY A 117 0.72 20.02 3.11
N TYR A 118 0.29 18.76 3.06
CA TYR A 118 -1.13 18.36 3.18
C TYR A 118 -2.09 18.92 2.11
N ASN A 119 -1.58 19.52 1.03
CA ASN A 119 -2.38 20.20 0.00
C ASN A 119 -3.04 19.25 -1.01
N PHE A 120 -3.19 17.96 -0.69
CA PHE A 120 -3.69 16.93 -1.60
C PHE A 120 -5.15 16.53 -1.36
N ALA A 121 -5.73 16.86 -0.21
CA ALA A 121 -7.09 16.44 0.13
C ALA A 121 -8.15 17.46 -0.33
N ALA A 122 -9.11 17.01 -1.15
CA ALA A 122 -10.22 17.85 -1.64
C ALA A 122 -11.13 18.38 -0.51
N SER A 123 -11.19 17.68 0.64
CA SER A 123 -11.86 18.15 1.85
C SER A 123 -11.26 17.51 3.11
N MET A 124 -11.50 18.13 4.26
CA MET A 124 -11.06 17.64 5.57
C MET A 124 -11.65 16.25 5.90
N TYR A 125 -12.86 15.94 5.43
CA TYR A 125 -13.46 14.62 5.61
C TYR A 125 -12.67 13.51 4.88
N TYR A 126 -12.32 13.74 3.61
CA TYR A 126 -11.53 12.77 2.84
C TYR A 126 -10.13 12.58 3.41
N TYR A 127 -9.54 13.64 3.98
CA TYR A 127 -8.26 13.55 4.67
C TYR A 127 -8.31 12.59 5.87
N TYR A 128 -9.23 12.80 6.82
CA TYR A 128 -9.25 11.92 8.01
C TYR A 128 -9.74 10.51 7.68
N ALA A 129 -10.82 10.38 6.89
CA ALA A 129 -11.43 9.08 6.63
C ALA A 129 -10.55 8.17 5.74
N TYR A 130 -10.04 8.69 4.61
CA TYR A 130 -9.23 7.88 3.70
C TYR A 130 -7.75 7.95 4.04
N TYR A 131 -7.21 9.16 4.21
CA TYR A 131 -5.77 9.30 4.35
C TYR A 131 -5.27 8.86 5.75
N ILE A 132 -5.95 9.23 6.84
CA ILE A 132 -5.53 8.81 8.19
C ILE A 132 -6.09 7.43 8.54
N THR A 133 -7.41 7.23 8.50
CA THR A 133 -8.01 6.00 9.04
C THR A 133 -7.73 4.79 8.17
N ALA A 134 -7.93 4.87 6.85
CA ALA A 134 -7.70 3.71 5.98
C ALA A 134 -6.21 3.29 5.93
N ASN A 135 -5.28 4.24 5.89
CA ASN A 135 -3.85 3.92 5.94
C ASN A 135 -3.34 3.60 7.35
N GLY A 136 -4.05 4.04 8.41
CA GLY A 136 -3.71 3.73 9.79
C GLY A 136 -3.71 2.23 10.08
N PHE A 137 -4.56 1.45 9.41
CA PHE A 137 -4.56 -0.01 9.51
C PHE A 137 -3.22 -0.63 9.08
N TRP A 138 -2.54 -0.04 8.09
CA TRP A 138 -1.22 -0.49 7.61
C TRP A 138 -0.08 -0.13 8.56
N ILE A 139 -0.32 0.67 9.58
CA ILE A 139 0.61 0.85 10.70
C ILE A 139 0.29 -0.15 11.82
N VAL A 140 -0.98 -0.22 12.23
CA VAL A 140 -1.39 -0.99 13.42
C VAL A 140 -1.19 -2.49 13.23
N ILE A 141 -1.65 -3.04 12.11
CA ILE A 141 -1.62 -4.50 11.88
C ILE A 141 -0.17 -5.00 11.81
N PRO A 142 0.73 -4.44 10.98
CA PRO A 142 2.13 -4.88 10.93
C PRO A 142 2.86 -4.72 12.25
N THR A 143 2.59 -3.64 13.00
CA THR A 143 3.21 -3.42 14.33
C THR A 143 2.85 -4.54 15.32
N ILE A 144 1.58 -4.95 15.38
CA ILE A 144 1.14 -6.05 16.24
C ILE A 144 1.83 -7.37 15.83
N ILE A 145 1.91 -7.63 14.52
CA ILE A 145 2.57 -8.85 13.99
C ILE A 145 4.06 -8.86 14.34
N ILE A 146 4.75 -7.73 14.24
CA ILE A 146 6.16 -7.62 14.62
C ILE A 146 6.35 -7.95 16.09
N ILE A 147 5.58 -7.34 16.99
CA ILE A 147 5.66 -7.59 18.43
C ILE A 147 5.43 -9.07 18.73
N TYR A 148 4.42 -9.66 18.10
CA TYR A 148 4.09 -11.07 18.26
C TYR A 148 5.23 -12.00 17.78
N CYS A 149 5.75 -11.77 16.57
CA CYS A 149 6.83 -12.57 15.99
C CYS A 149 8.12 -12.43 16.79
N TRP A 150 8.46 -11.20 17.21
CA TRP A 150 9.63 -10.92 18.02
C TRP A 150 9.61 -11.72 19.32
N LYS A 151 8.49 -11.67 20.07
CA LYS A 151 8.33 -12.45 21.31
C LYS A 151 8.53 -13.96 21.07
N LYS A 152 7.93 -14.51 20.02
CA LYS A 152 8.06 -15.94 19.69
C LYS A 152 9.49 -16.33 19.33
N ILE A 153 10.19 -15.50 18.57
CA ILE A 153 11.58 -15.74 18.18
C ILE A 153 12.49 -15.65 19.42
N SER A 154 12.35 -14.62 20.25
CA SER A 154 13.15 -14.46 21.47
C SER A 154 12.98 -15.64 22.42
N THR A 155 11.75 -16.11 22.66
CA THR A 155 11.51 -17.29 23.50
C THR A 155 12.16 -18.55 22.91
N ALA A 156 12.08 -18.74 21.59
CA ALA A 156 12.70 -19.90 20.94
C ALA A 156 14.23 -19.88 21.06
N LEU A 157 14.85 -18.70 20.94
CA LEU A 157 16.30 -18.52 21.09
C LEU A 157 16.76 -18.81 22.52
N GLN A 158 16.05 -18.29 23.53
CA GLN A 158 16.37 -18.55 24.94
C GLN A 158 16.36 -20.05 25.28
N VAL A 159 15.35 -20.79 24.78
CA VAL A 159 15.27 -22.24 24.98
C VAL A 159 16.46 -22.97 24.33
N GLN A 160 16.91 -22.52 23.15
CA GLN A 160 18.09 -23.08 22.49
C GLN A 160 19.38 -22.82 23.28
N GLU A 161 19.54 -21.61 23.83
CA GLU A 161 20.71 -21.26 24.65
C GLU A 161 20.76 -22.10 25.93
N GLN A 162 19.64 -22.22 26.66
CA GLN A 162 19.57 -23.07 27.85
C GLN A 162 19.90 -24.54 27.55
N LYS A 163 19.47 -25.05 26.39
CA LYS A 163 19.79 -26.42 25.96
C LYS A 163 21.28 -26.60 25.68
N LYS A 164 21.94 -25.62 25.05
CA LYS A 164 23.39 -25.64 24.82
C LYS A 164 24.19 -25.59 26.13
N THR A 165 23.78 -24.77 27.09
CA THR A 165 24.46 -24.66 28.40
C THR A 165 24.35 -25.93 29.23
N LYS A 166 23.22 -26.65 29.16
CA LYS A 166 23.04 -27.95 29.85
C LYS A 166 23.82 -29.11 29.23
N LEU A 167 24.23 -28.99 27.97
CA LEU A 167 24.96 -30.03 27.24
C LEU A 167 26.48 -29.92 27.41
N ARG A 168 26.96 -28.84 28.03
CA ARG A 168 28.37 -28.50 28.21
C ARG A 168 28.74 -28.68 29.68
#